data_AF-A0A132AD58-F1
#
_entry.id   AF-A0A132AD58-F1
#
_cell.length_a   1.000
_cell.length_b   1.000
_cell.length_c   1.000
_cell.angle_alpha   90.00
_cell.angle_beta   90.00
_cell.angle_gamma   90.00
#
_symmetry.space_group_name_H-M   'P 1'
#
loop_
_entity.id
_entity.type
_entity.pdbx_description
1 polymer ?
#
loop_
_entity_poly.entity_id
_entity_poly.type
_entity_poly.pdbx_seq_one_letter_code
_entity_poly.pdbx_strand_id
1 'polypeptide(L)'
;MEVFAHFEIIDLSTNSSIVEGHKASFCLEDNECDQDDEVLDRSRYACADFGDQGISVGCGENREFYFHLFSYFLVDTVDIYKYDLDCQWIDITDLHAGSYILKITINPEQKIPEKTFRNNAVKCLFDYYGHRTSVSNCSISMPRT
;
A
#
# COMPACT_ATOMS: atom_id res chain seq x y z
N MET A 1 4.82 14.83 -0.92
CA MET A 1 3.90 14.16 -1.87
C MET A 1 2.48 14.54 -1.46
N GLU A 2 1.43 14.31 -2.25
CA GLU A 2 0.02 14.56 -1.80
C GLU A 2 -0.77 13.25 -1.78
N VAL A 3 -0.53 12.35 -2.74
CA VAL A 3 -1.09 11.00 -2.81
C VAL A 3 0.04 10.00 -2.89
N PHE A 4 0.19 9.16 -1.87
CA PHE A 4 1.21 8.10 -1.87
C PHE A 4 0.70 6.82 -2.54
N ALA A 5 -0.53 6.45 -2.24
CA ALA A 5 -1.19 5.28 -2.78
C ALA A 5 -2.63 5.59 -3.20
N HIS A 6 -3.06 4.97 -4.30
CA HIS A 6 -4.44 4.98 -4.75
C HIS A 6 -5.04 3.60 -4.60
N PHE A 7 -6.29 3.54 -4.18
CA PHE A 7 -7.01 2.30 -3.96
C PHE A 7 -8.29 2.26 -4.75
N GLU A 8 -8.54 1.14 -5.40
CA GLU A 8 -9.71 0.94 -6.25
C GLU A 8 -10.35 -0.42 -5.91
N ILE A 9 -11.68 -0.45 -5.82
CA ILE A 9 -12.46 -1.69 -5.89
C ILE A 9 -13.03 -1.77 -7.29
N ILE A 10 -12.67 -2.83 -8.01
CA ILE A 10 -13.06 -3.05 -9.39
C ILE A 10 -14.08 -4.18 -9.44
N ASP A 11 -15.21 -3.92 -10.09
CA ASP A 11 -16.24 -4.90 -10.32
C ASP A 11 -15.79 -5.95 -11.36
N LEU A 12 -15.97 -7.23 -11.04
CA LEU A 12 -15.51 -8.34 -11.89
C LEU A 12 -16.27 -8.44 -13.22
N SER A 13 -17.53 -8.01 -13.26
CA SER A 13 -18.40 -8.17 -14.43
C SER A 13 -18.19 -7.05 -15.45
N THR A 14 -17.99 -5.83 -14.97
CA THR A 14 -17.83 -4.62 -15.79
C THR A 14 -16.36 -4.24 -15.97
N ASN A 15 -15.47 -4.73 -15.11
CA ASN A 15 -14.06 -4.34 -15.03
C ASN A 15 -13.88 -2.82 -14.87
N SER A 16 -14.85 -2.14 -14.24
CA SER A 16 -14.78 -0.72 -13.89
C SER A 16 -14.52 -0.54 -12.40
N SER A 17 -13.79 0.53 -12.06
CA SER A 17 -13.67 1.01 -10.68
C SER A 17 -15.06 1.47 -10.20
N ILE A 18 -15.48 0.98 -9.05
CA ILE A 18 -16.77 1.32 -8.42
C ILE A 18 -16.60 2.02 -7.07
N VAL A 19 -15.43 1.88 -6.46
CA VAL A 19 -15.05 2.59 -5.24
C VAL A 19 -13.62 3.04 -5.39
N GLU A 20 -13.38 4.31 -5.09
CA GLU A 20 -12.05 4.90 -5.11
C GLU A 20 -11.72 5.47 -3.74
N GLY A 21 -10.50 5.22 -3.30
CA GLY A 21 -9.92 5.79 -2.11
C GLY A 21 -8.48 6.20 -2.38
N HIS A 22 -7.92 7.01 -1.50
CA HIS A 22 -6.52 7.39 -1.60
C HIS A 22 -5.92 7.50 -0.21
N LYS A 23 -4.65 7.14 -0.11
CA LYS A 23 -3.82 7.51 1.03
C LYS A 23 -3.19 8.85 0.73
N ALA A 24 -3.70 9.89 1.37
CA ALA A 24 -3.03 11.18 1.43
C ALA A 24 -1.62 10.96 2.01
N SER A 25 -0.63 11.63 1.44
CA SER A 25 0.78 11.45 1.77
C SER A 25 1.04 11.57 3.28
N PHE A 26 1.79 10.60 3.79
CA PHE A 26 2.38 10.64 5.12
C PHE A 26 3.90 10.89 5.02
N CYS A 27 4.53 10.97 6.18
CA CYS A 27 5.94 11.23 6.31
C CYS A 27 6.77 9.98 6.04
N LEU A 28 7.70 10.04 5.09
CA LEU A 28 8.51 8.89 4.68
C LEU A 28 9.72 8.72 5.62
N GLU A 29 9.77 7.62 6.37
CA GLU A 29 10.87 7.29 7.28
C GLU A 29 11.26 5.81 7.26
N ASP A 30 12.49 5.55 7.68
CA ASP A 30 13.08 4.22 7.73
C ASP A 30 12.65 3.46 9.01
N ASN A 31 11.51 2.78 8.97
CA ASN A 31 10.95 2.05 10.13
C ASN A 31 11.57 0.66 10.36
N GLU A 32 11.85 -0.10 9.31
CA GLU A 32 12.44 -1.45 9.38
C GLU A 32 13.33 -1.70 8.17
N CYS A 33 14.57 -2.13 8.43
CA CYS A 33 15.59 -2.40 7.40
C CYS A 33 16.19 -3.79 7.61
N ASP A 34 16.57 -4.45 6.50
CA ASP A 34 17.22 -5.76 6.53
C ASP A 34 18.46 -5.74 7.45
N GLN A 35 18.52 -6.67 8.41
CA GLN A 35 19.60 -6.78 9.41
C GLN A 35 20.83 -7.57 8.91
N ASP A 36 21.24 -7.37 7.66
CA ASP A 36 22.56 -7.87 7.25
C ASP A 36 23.64 -7.00 7.91
N ASP A 37 24.29 -7.58 8.93
CA ASP A 37 25.23 -7.02 9.93
C ASP A 37 26.38 -6.15 9.39
N GLU A 38 26.60 -6.05 8.08
CA GLU A 38 27.71 -5.28 7.48
C GLU A 38 27.40 -3.79 7.22
N VAL A 39 26.15 -3.33 7.39
CA VAL A 39 25.80 -1.91 7.15
C VAL A 39 24.83 -1.39 8.22
N LEU A 40 25.35 -1.23 9.44
CA LEU A 40 24.65 -0.71 10.62
C LEU A 40 24.15 0.76 10.53
N ASP A 41 24.09 1.36 9.34
CA ASP A 41 23.80 2.79 9.13
C ASP A 41 22.97 3.03 7.85
N ARG A 42 21.86 2.30 7.70
CA ARG A 42 20.92 2.48 6.57
C ARG A 42 19.67 3.27 6.91
N SER A 43 19.25 3.36 8.18
CA SER A 43 18.15 4.23 8.57
C SER A 43 18.66 5.67 8.62
N ARG A 44 18.26 6.49 7.65
CA ARG A 44 18.69 7.89 7.47
C ARG A 44 17.54 8.87 7.56
N TYR A 45 16.34 8.43 7.22
CA TYR A 45 15.17 9.28 7.15
C TYR A 45 14.30 9.05 8.38
N ALA A 46 14.01 10.14 9.07
CA ALA A 46 13.21 10.13 10.29
C ALA A 46 12.35 11.38 10.31
N CYS A 47 11.06 11.19 10.54
CA CYS A 47 10.07 12.26 10.52
C CYS A 47 10.03 13.10 11.79
N ALA A 48 10.59 12.55 12.87
CA ALA A 48 10.72 13.24 14.14
C ALA A 48 11.47 14.58 13.97
N ASP A 49 11.02 15.59 14.71
CA ASP A 49 11.66 16.91 14.78
C ASP A 49 11.88 17.62 13.43
N PHE A 50 10.97 17.41 12.46
CA PHE A 50 11.09 17.93 11.09
C PHE A 50 12.35 17.42 10.36
N GLY A 51 12.76 16.19 10.65
CA GLY A 51 13.86 15.54 9.96
C GLY A 51 13.59 15.28 8.47
N ASP A 52 14.66 14.90 7.78
CA ASP A 52 14.62 14.61 6.36
C ASP A 52 13.78 13.36 6.07
N GLN A 53 13.00 13.42 4.99
CA GLN A 53 12.09 12.34 4.59
C GLN A 53 12.63 11.55 3.41
N GLY A 54 12.41 10.25 3.43
CA GLY A 54 12.82 9.31 2.39
C GLY A 54 12.72 7.87 2.85
N ILE A 55 13.04 6.96 1.94
CA ILE A 55 13.18 5.54 2.24
C ILE A 55 14.54 5.11 1.72
N SER A 56 15.37 4.61 2.62
CA SER A 56 16.71 4.14 2.32
C SER A 56 16.68 2.77 1.65
N VAL A 57 17.70 2.47 0.84
CA VAL A 57 17.77 1.21 0.09
C VAL A 57 17.88 0.02 1.06
N GLY A 58 16.95 -0.92 0.96
CA GLY A 58 16.86 -2.08 1.87
C GLY A 58 16.11 -1.78 3.17
N CYS A 59 15.54 -0.58 3.31
CA CYS A 59 14.50 -0.30 4.28
C CYS A 59 13.16 -0.45 3.54
N GLY A 60 12.36 -1.44 3.92
CA GLY A 60 11.10 -1.78 3.21
C GLY A 60 11.11 -2.95 2.23
N GLU A 61 12.27 -3.57 1.99
CA GLU A 61 12.39 -4.76 1.12
C GLU A 61 12.53 -6.09 1.90
N ASN A 62 11.97 -6.21 3.11
CA ASN A 62 11.93 -7.49 3.81
C ASN A 62 11.14 -8.52 2.96
N ARG A 63 11.87 -9.41 2.28
CA ARG A 63 11.32 -10.42 1.33
C ARG A 63 10.37 -11.42 1.97
N GLU A 64 10.33 -11.53 3.29
CA GLU A 64 9.40 -12.40 4.02
C GLU A 64 8.04 -11.73 4.33
N PHE A 65 7.92 -10.41 4.15
CA PHE A 65 6.73 -9.65 4.57
C PHE A 65 5.59 -9.61 3.54
N TYR A 66 5.77 -10.18 2.34
CA TYR A 66 4.69 -10.29 1.36
C TYR A 66 3.53 -11.20 1.83
N PHE A 67 3.70 -11.95 2.93
CA PHE A 67 2.74 -12.96 3.39
C PHE A 67 1.88 -12.53 4.60
N HIS A 68 2.19 -11.43 5.30
CA HIS A 68 1.41 -10.98 6.47
C HIS A 68 0.46 -9.78 6.22
N LEU A 69 0.36 -9.35 4.97
CA LEU A 69 -0.35 -8.15 4.49
C LEU A 69 -1.86 -8.01 4.77
N PHE A 70 -2.56 -8.95 5.43
CA PHE A 70 -4.03 -8.97 5.40
C PHE A 70 -4.73 -9.33 6.71
N SER A 71 -4.34 -8.70 7.82
CA SER A 71 -5.24 -8.66 8.99
C SER A 71 -6.00 -7.35 9.16
N TYR A 72 -5.50 -6.20 8.67
CA TYR A 72 -6.26 -4.94 8.68
C TYR A 72 -5.87 -4.06 7.49
N PHE A 73 -6.40 -4.44 6.32
CA PHE A 73 -6.55 -3.69 5.06
C PHE A 73 -5.39 -2.90 4.44
N LEU A 74 -4.30 -2.48 5.09
CA LEU A 74 -3.13 -1.81 4.49
C LEU A 74 -1.99 -1.63 5.51
N VAL A 75 -1.37 -2.71 5.95
CA VAL A 75 -0.14 -2.63 6.74
C VAL A 75 0.81 -3.66 6.17
N ASP A 76 2.03 -3.21 5.85
CA ASP A 76 3.27 -4.00 5.71
C ASP A 76 4.10 -3.66 4.46
N THR A 77 4.32 -2.37 4.19
CA THR A 77 5.62 -1.89 3.67
C THR A 77 5.94 -0.51 4.25
N VAL A 78 6.74 -0.53 5.33
CA VAL A 78 7.61 0.50 5.94
C VAL A 78 7.12 1.96 5.84
N ASP A 79 5.93 2.12 6.39
CA ASP A 79 5.47 3.29 7.13
C ASP A 79 4.34 2.75 8.02
N ILE A 80 4.72 2.12 9.16
CA ILE A 80 3.81 1.32 9.99
C ILE A 80 2.92 2.27 10.78
N TYR A 81 1.92 2.80 10.10
CA TYR A 81 0.84 3.51 10.74
C TYR A 81 -0.23 2.53 11.19
N LYS A 82 -0.63 2.68 12.44
CA LYS A 82 -1.72 1.91 13.02
C LYS A 82 -3.04 2.21 12.26
N TYR A 83 -3.93 1.22 12.26
CA TYR A 83 -5.25 1.28 11.62
C TYR A 83 -6.19 2.36 12.19
N ASP A 84 -5.80 3.02 13.29
CA ASP A 84 -6.56 4.04 14.01
C ASP A 84 -6.30 5.46 13.49
N LEU A 85 -5.43 5.63 12.49
CA LEU A 85 -5.15 6.92 11.88
C LEU A 85 -6.20 7.28 10.83
N ASP A 86 -6.71 8.51 10.94
CA ASP A 86 -7.71 9.05 10.02
C ASP A 86 -7.21 9.06 8.57
N CYS A 87 -8.14 8.89 7.63
CA CYS A 87 -7.91 8.93 6.17
C CYS A 87 -7.04 7.77 5.61
N GLN A 88 -7.07 6.59 6.25
CA GLN A 88 -6.36 5.40 5.81
C GLN A 88 -7.25 4.24 5.32
N TRP A 89 -8.56 4.47 5.20
CA TRP A 89 -9.52 3.46 4.77
C TRP A 89 -10.18 3.81 3.43
N ILE A 90 -10.62 2.77 2.71
CA ILE A 90 -11.58 2.92 1.62
C ILE A 90 -12.97 2.79 2.22
N ASP A 91 -13.84 3.76 1.93
CA ASP A 91 -15.24 3.65 2.31
C ASP A 91 -15.95 2.65 1.39
N ILE A 92 -16.47 1.57 1.97
CA ILE A 92 -17.23 0.52 1.27
C ILE A 92 -18.70 0.50 1.69
N THR A 93 -19.19 1.56 2.33
CA THR A 93 -20.56 1.62 2.88
C THR A 93 -21.63 1.34 1.83
N ASP A 94 -21.42 1.81 0.61
CA ASP A 94 -22.35 1.64 -0.51
C ASP A 94 -22.10 0.37 -1.35
N LEU A 95 -21.13 -0.46 -0.95
CA LEU A 95 -20.80 -1.68 -1.65
C LEU A 95 -21.80 -2.80 -1.29
N HIS A 96 -22.27 -3.53 -2.28
CA HIS A 96 -23.07 -4.74 -2.04
C HIS A 96 -22.17 -5.95 -1.76
N ALA A 97 -22.71 -6.94 -1.05
CA ALA A 97 -21.99 -8.20 -0.86
C ALA A 97 -21.72 -8.86 -2.21
N GLY A 98 -20.48 -9.27 -2.45
CA GLY A 98 -20.00 -9.76 -3.74
C GLY A 98 -18.50 -9.96 -3.77
N SER A 99 -18.01 -10.44 -4.92
CA SER A 99 -16.58 -10.59 -5.20
C SER A 99 -16.12 -9.51 -6.16
N TYR A 100 -14.99 -8.89 -5.82
CA TYR A 100 -14.40 -7.75 -6.50
C TYR A 100 -12.89 -7.93 -6.62
N ILE A 101 -12.23 -7.02 -7.33
CA ILE A 101 -10.77 -6.89 -7.31
C ILE A 101 -10.41 -5.65 -6.50
N LEU A 102 -9.63 -5.82 -5.44
CA LEU A 102 -8.94 -4.72 -4.79
C LEU A 102 -7.65 -4.45 -5.57
N LYS A 103 -7.50 -3.23 -6.07
CA LYS A 103 -6.28 -2.75 -6.72
C LYS A 103 -5.68 -1.63 -5.89
N ILE A 104 -4.41 -1.79 -5.56
CA ILE A 104 -3.60 -0.78 -4.85
C ILE A 104 -2.51 -0.33 -5.81
N THR A 105 -2.33 0.98 -5.98
CA THR A 105 -1.28 1.56 -6.83
C THR A 105 -0.42 2.53 -6.02
N ILE A 106 0.88 2.29 -5.94
CA ILE A 106 1.87 3.13 -5.26
C ILE A 106 2.48 4.11 -6.24
N ASN A 107 2.70 5.35 -5.81
CA ASN A 107 3.23 6.43 -6.64
C ASN A 107 2.49 6.53 -8.00
N PRO A 108 1.14 6.61 -7.98
CA PRO A 108 0.33 6.54 -9.20
C PRO A 108 0.64 7.66 -10.19
N GLU A 109 1.03 8.83 -9.68
CA GLU A 109 1.36 10.01 -10.47
C GLU A 109 2.84 10.06 -10.90
N GLN A 110 3.64 9.05 -10.53
CA GLN A 110 5.07 8.97 -10.84
C GLN A 110 5.86 10.23 -10.42
N LYS A 111 5.41 10.88 -9.34
CA LYS A 111 6.04 12.09 -8.76
C LYS A 111 7.42 11.78 -8.18
N ILE A 112 7.64 10.53 -7.76
CA ILE A 112 8.95 10.05 -7.29
C ILE A 112 9.60 9.23 -8.41
N PRO A 113 10.83 9.56 -8.84
CA PRO A 113 11.57 8.74 -9.80
C PRO A 113 11.91 7.37 -9.21
N GLU A 114 11.49 6.31 -9.88
CA GLU A 114 11.80 4.93 -9.52
C GLU A 114 12.56 4.24 -10.66
N LYS A 115 13.29 3.17 -10.32
CA LYS A 115 14.00 2.35 -11.31
C LYS A 115 13.05 1.74 -12.34
N THR A 116 11.84 1.39 -11.89
CA THR A 116 10.78 0.82 -12.71
C THR A 116 9.45 1.11 -12.03
N PHE A 117 8.43 1.43 -12.81
CA PHE A 117 7.05 1.59 -12.33
C PHE A 117 6.19 0.33 -12.58
N ARG A 118 6.77 -0.73 -13.16
CA ARG A 118 6.03 -1.94 -13.59
C ARG A 118 5.49 -2.78 -12.43
N ASN A 119 6.01 -2.59 -11.23
CA ASN A 119 5.67 -3.32 -10.03
C ASN A 119 4.91 -2.46 -9.00
N ASN A 120 4.44 -1.29 -9.42
CA ASN A 120 3.81 -0.32 -8.53
C ASN A 120 2.33 -0.60 -8.26
N ALA A 121 1.76 -1.69 -8.78
CA ALA A 121 0.39 -2.06 -8.46
C ALA A 121 0.28 -3.48 -7.94
N VAL A 122 -0.67 -3.70 -7.03
CA VAL A 122 -1.08 -5.02 -6.55
C VAL A 122 -2.56 -5.20 -6.83
N LYS A 123 -2.94 -6.38 -7.29
CA LYS A 123 -4.34 -6.79 -7.44
C LYS A 123 -4.62 -8.00 -6.59
N CYS A 124 -5.68 -7.94 -5.81
CA CYS A 124 -6.14 -9.01 -4.93
C CYS A 124 -7.61 -9.32 -5.21
N LEU A 125 -8.01 -10.56 -4.98
CA LEU A 125 -9.43 -10.90 -4.86
C LEU A 125 -9.96 -10.33 -3.54
N PHE A 126 -11.06 -9.59 -3.62
CA PHE A 126 -11.74 -8.97 -2.50
C PHE A 126 -13.17 -9.49 -2.41
N ASP A 127 -13.44 -10.33 -1.40
CA ASP A 127 -14.76 -10.88 -1.14
C ASP A 127 -15.41 -10.14 0.02
N TYR A 128 -16.54 -9.49 -0.23
CA TYR A 128 -17.34 -8.83 0.78
C TYR A 128 -18.64 -9.59 1.05
N TYR A 129 -18.83 -10.01 2.30
CA TYR A 129 -20.00 -10.78 2.74
C TYR A 129 -21.03 -9.93 3.50
N GLY A 130 -20.94 -8.59 3.43
CA GLY A 130 -21.84 -7.65 4.10
C GLY A 130 -21.49 -7.31 5.57
N HIS A 131 -20.75 -8.17 6.25
CA HIS A 131 -20.32 -7.96 7.65
C HIS A 131 -18.85 -8.33 7.89
N ARG A 132 -18.23 -8.98 6.90
CA ARG A 132 -16.83 -9.40 6.92
C ARG A 132 -16.28 -9.31 5.50
N THR A 133 -14.99 -9.05 5.41
CA THR A 133 -14.24 -8.98 4.16
C THR A 133 -13.15 -10.05 4.18
N SER A 134 -12.80 -10.57 3.01
CA SER A 134 -11.64 -11.44 2.82
C SER A 134 -10.84 -10.94 1.64
N VAL A 135 -9.51 -10.87 1.81
CA VAL A 135 -8.60 -10.52 0.72
C VAL A 135 -7.66 -11.69 0.48
N SER A 136 -7.55 -12.11 -0.77
CA SER A 136 -6.75 -13.28 -1.12
C SER A 136 -6.19 -13.18 -2.53
N ASN A 137 -5.28 -14.10 -2.88
CA ASN A 137 -4.72 -14.24 -4.22
C ASN A 137 -4.14 -12.94 -4.80
N CYS A 138 -3.36 -12.24 -3.98
CA CYS A 138 -2.71 -11.00 -4.36
C CYS A 138 -1.55 -11.25 -5.33
N SER A 139 -1.47 -10.43 -6.36
CA SER A 139 -0.39 -10.48 -7.33
C SER A 139 0.07 -9.07 -7.71
N ILE A 140 1.39 -8.92 -7.84
CA ILE A 140 1.99 -7.71 -8.38
C ILE A 140 1.58 -7.59 -9.85
N SER A 141 1.22 -6.39 -10.26
CA SER A 141 0.77 -6.06 -11.60
C SER A 141 1.29 -4.69 -12.02
N MET A 142 1.23 -4.42 -13.32
CA MET A 142 1.52 -3.07 -13.83
C MET A 142 0.35 -2.12 -13.50
N PRO A 143 0.63 -0.89 -13.01
CA PRO A 143 -0.35 0.17 -12.99
C PRO A 143 -0.82 0.41 -14.43
N ARG A 144 -2.13 0.40 -14.68
CA ARG A 144 -2.65 0.91 -15.96
C ARG A 144 -2.60 2.43 -15.90
N THR A 145 -1.88 3.03 -16.86
CA THR A 145 -1.90 4.46 -17.19
C THR A 145 -3.22 4.88 -17.78
#